data_AF-A0A353BYB1-F1
#
_entry.id   AF-A0A353BYB1-F1
#
_cell.length_a   1.000
_cell.length_b   1.000
_cell.length_c   1.000
_cell.angle_alpha   90.00
_cell.angle_beta   90.00
_cell.angle_gamma   90.00
#
_symmetry.space_group_name_H-M   'P 1'
#
loop_
_entity.id
_entity.type
_entity.pdbx_description
1 polymer ?
#
loop_
_entity_poly.entity_id
_entity_poly.type
_entity_poly.pdbx_seq_one_letter_code
_entity_poly.pdbx_strand_id
1 'polypeptide(L)'
;MGDDSRVEDTIGLLDGTPMTKGESLEFCQKKLSYFCTVGKRPEAESVLQRIKSILSKVKGDKAEFIRKESKMIFDIYIRRDTNLIEELERAQMNEQGTTRGLTLYRLAKLNFFNNNAQKARTYLNRAKELLANTAWADIVESALKDMSILNYK
;
A
#
# COMPACT_ATOMS: atom_id res chain seq x y z
N MET A 1 12.74 4.85 12.68
CA MET A 1 12.68 5.41 14.06
C MET A 1 12.81 6.93 14.10
N GLY A 2 13.77 7.58 13.43
CA GLY A 2 13.86 9.06 13.44
C GLY A 2 12.87 9.81 12.52
N ASP A 3 12.31 9.14 11.50
CA ASP A 3 11.43 9.75 10.49
C ASP A 3 9.94 9.61 10.84
N ASP A 4 9.55 8.46 11.42
CA ASP A 4 8.16 8.11 11.74
C ASP A 4 7.50 9.12 12.69
N SER A 5 8.21 9.56 13.74
CA SER A 5 7.69 10.57 14.68
C SER A 5 7.39 11.89 13.98
N ARG A 6 8.23 12.33 13.04
CA ARG A 6 8.03 13.59 12.31
C ARG A 6 6.86 13.49 11.34
N VAL A 7 6.68 12.33 10.71
CA VAL A 7 5.53 12.05 9.84
C VAL A 7 4.24 12.09 10.66
N GLU A 8 4.21 11.48 11.84
CA GLU A 8 3.04 11.48 12.72
C GLU A 8 2.71 12.86 13.28
N ASP A 9 3.72 13.65 13.67
CA ASP A 9 3.54 15.04 14.08
C ASP A 9 2.92 15.87 12.94
N THR A 10 3.42 15.69 11.72
CA THR A 10 2.89 16.36 10.52
C THR A 10 1.45 15.93 10.24
N ILE A 11 1.14 14.64 10.38
CA ILE A 11 -0.23 14.11 10.25
C ILE A 11 -1.16 14.78 11.27
N GLY A 12 -0.71 14.91 12.53
CA GLY A 12 -1.50 15.54 13.59
C GLY A 12 -1.82 17.01 13.31
N LEU A 13 -0.85 17.77 12.77
CA LEU A 13 -1.08 19.16 12.34
C LEU A 13 -2.07 19.24 11.17
N LEU A 14 -1.92 18.37 10.18
CA LEU A 14 -2.80 18.33 9.00
C LEU A 14 -4.23 17.90 9.34
N ASP A 15 -4.42 17.02 10.35
CA ASP A 15 -5.76 16.63 10.83
C ASP A 15 -6.57 17.81 11.37
N GLY A 16 -5.91 18.84 11.93
CA GLY A 16 -6.54 20.04 12.45
C GLY A 16 -6.75 21.16 11.41
N THR A 17 -6.25 20.98 10.18
CA THR A 17 -6.25 22.03 9.16
C THR A 17 -7.53 22.00 8.30
N PRO A 18 -8.19 23.15 8.04
CA PRO A 18 -9.31 23.20 7.11
C PRO A 18 -8.88 22.78 5.70
N MET A 19 -9.55 21.79 5.12
CA MET A 19 -9.27 21.26 3.78
C MET A 19 -10.55 21.15 2.96
N THR A 20 -10.43 21.29 1.64
CA THR A 20 -11.48 20.89 0.70
C THR A 20 -11.66 19.38 0.71
N LYS A 21 -12.78 18.90 0.13
CA LYS A 21 -13.01 17.45 -0.01
C LYS A 21 -11.94 16.74 -0.83
N GLY A 22 -11.40 17.41 -1.85
CA GLY A 22 -10.34 16.87 -2.70
C GLY A 22 -9.03 16.70 -1.94
N GLU A 23 -8.60 17.76 -1.26
CA GLU A 23 -7.38 17.75 -0.43
C GLU A 23 -7.48 16.74 0.72
N SER A 24 -8.64 16.72 1.40
CA SER A 24 -8.88 15.76 2.49
C SER A 24 -8.81 14.31 2.00
N LEU A 25 -9.31 14.04 0.78
CA LEU A 25 -9.23 12.71 0.19
C LEU A 25 -7.79 12.31 -0.14
N GLU A 26 -7.04 13.19 -0.81
CA GLU A 26 -5.65 12.94 -1.16
C GLU A 26 -4.79 12.73 0.10
N PHE A 27 -4.98 13.59 1.11
CA PHE A 27 -4.33 13.44 2.41
C PHE A 27 -4.67 12.10 3.05
N CYS A 28 -5.95 11.70 3.07
CA CYS A 28 -6.36 10.41 3.62
C CYS A 28 -5.74 9.22 2.85
N GLN A 29 -5.58 9.29 1.53
CA GLN A 29 -4.93 8.22 0.76
C GLN A 29 -3.45 8.05 1.16
N LYS A 30 -2.71 9.15 1.29
CA LYS A 30 -1.31 9.14 1.75
C LYS A 30 -1.19 8.64 3.19
N LYS A 31 -2.06 9.16 4.07
CA LYS A 31 -2.13 8.77 5.48
C LYS A 31 -2.46 7.28 5.66
N LEU A 32 -3.39 6.75 4.84
CA LEU A 32 -3.71 5.33 4.84
C LEU A 32 -2.50 4.49 4.42
N SER A 33 -1.83 4.88 3.33
CA SER A 33 -0.63 4.17 2.86
C SER A 33 0.46 4.15 3.94
N TYR A 34 0.68 5.27 4.63
CA TYR A 34 1.61 5.36 5.75
C TYR A 34 1.24 4.40 6.88
N PHE A 35 0.04 4.52 7.47
CA PHE A 35 -0.34 3.66 8.61
C PHE A 35 -0.42 2.17 8.26
N CYS A 36 -0.76 1.83 7.02
CA CYS A 36 -0.64 0.46 6.51
C CYS A 36 0.81 -0.02 6.46
N THR A 37 1.75 0.86 6.07
CA THR A 37 3.18 0.56 5.92
C THR A 37 3.97 0.62 7.21
N VAL A 38 3.39 1.17 8.30
CA VAL A 38 3.93 1.11 9.68
C VAL A 38 3.11 0.17 10.61
N GLY A 39 2.14 -0.55 10.05
CA GLY A 39 1.36 -1.58 10.75
C GLY A 39 0.40 -1.04 11.82
N LYS A 40 0.09 0.26 11.80
CA LYS A 40 -0.83 0.95 12.71
C LYS A 40 -2.29 0.67 12.36
N ARG A 41 -2.75 -0.53 12.73
CA ARG A 41 -4.08 -1.06 12.36
C ARG A 41 -5.24 -0.14 12.77
N PRO A 42 -5.37 0.31 14.03
CA PRO A 42 -6.49 1.17 14.43
C PRO A 42 -6.57 2.46 13.61
N GLU A 43 -5.42 3.09 13.38
CA GLU A 43 -5.31 4.34 12.63
C GLU A 43 -5.59 4.11 11.14
N ALA A 44 -5.03 3.06 10.55
CA ALA A 44 -5.31 2.68 9.16
C ALA A 44 -6.81 2.40 8.95
N GLU A 45 -7.46 1.73 9.90
CA GLU A 45 -8.90 1.43 9.82
C GLU A 45 -9.74 2.71 9.92
N SER A 46 -9.41 3.60 10.86
CA SER A 46 -10.04 4.92 11.00
C SER A 46 -9.95 5.73 9.70
N VAL A 47 -8.75 5.79 9.10
CA VAL A 47 -8.53 6.53 7.84
C VAL A 47 -9.28 5.87 6.68
N LEU A 48 -9.32 4.54 6.60
CA LEU A 48 -10.11 3.86 5.57
C LEU A 48 -11.61 4.18 5.69
N GLN A 49 -12.15 4.23 6.90
CA GLN A 49 -13.55 4.64 7.12
C GLN A 49 -13.77 6.11 6.73
N ARG A 50 -12.80 6.99 6.99
CA ARG A 50 -12.86 8.38 6.57
C ARG A 50 -12.92 8.52 5.05
N ILE A 51 -12.08 7.78 4.31
CA ILE A 51 -12.11 7.74 2.83
C ILE A 51 -13.49 7.29 2.34
N LYS A 52 -14.02 6.20 2.90
CA LYS A 52 -15.37 5.70 2.55
C LYS A 52 -16.44 6.75 2.82
N SER A 53 -16.37 7.45 3.95
CA SER A 53 -17.30 8.52 4.30
C SER A 53 -17.24 9.69 3.32
N ILE A 54 -16.03 10.17 2.97
CA ILE A 54 -15.83 11.28 2.00
C ILE A 54 -16.45 10.90 0.66
N LEU A 55 -16.21 9.65 0.23
CA LEU A 55 -16.67 9.17 -1.07
C LEU A 55 -18.12 8.70 -1.07
N SER A 56 -18.79 8.51 0.08
CA SER A 56 -20.12 7.86 0.17
C SER A 56 -21.19 8.39 -0.78
N LYS A 57 -21.17 9.71 -1.07
CA LYS A 57 -22.12 10.38 -1.98
C LYS A 57 -21.56 10.69 -3.35
N VAL A 58 -20.28 10.37 -3.60
CA VAL A 58 -19.62 10.57 -4.88
C VAL A 58 -19.84 9.33 -5.76
N LYS A 59 -20.35 9.56 -6.97
CA LYS A 59 -20.54 8.52 -7.99
C LYS A 59 -19.49 8.66 -9.09
N GLY A 60 -19.27 7.57 -9.83
CA GLY A 60 -18.39 7.53 -11.00
C GLY A 60 -17.14 6.69 -10.77
N ASP A 61 -16.54 6.27 -11.88
CA ASP A 61 -15.47 5.28 -11.94
C ASP A 61 -14.26 5.69 -11.10
N LYS A 62 -13.92 6.98 -11.09
CA LYS A 62 -12.81 7.51 -10.28
C LYS A 62 -13.04 7.30 -8.77
N ALA A 63 -14.26 7.50 -8.28
CA ALA A 63 -14.58 7.32 -6.87
C ALA A 63 -14.56 5.84 -6.49
N GLU A 64 -15.06 4.96 -7.37
CA GLU A 64 -15.01 3.52 -7.18
C GLU A 64 -13.57 3.00 -7.18
N PHE A 65 -12.75 3.48 -8.12
CA PHE A 65 -11.32 3.17 -8.18
C PHE A 65 -10.62 3.50 -6.87
N ILE A 66 -10.79 4.72 -6.34
CA ILE A 66 -10.15 5.12 -5.08
C ILE A 66 -10.62 4.26 -3.90
N ARG A 67 -11.91 3.90 -3.83
CA ARG A 67 -12.42 2.99 -2.78
C ARG A 67 -11.78 1.61 -2.88
N LYS A 68 -11.70 1.04 -4.10
CA LYS A 68 -11.09 -0.27 -4.34
C LYS A 68 -9.61 -0.26 -4.00
N GLU A 69 -8.88 0.74 -4.48
CA GLU A 69 -7.44 0.89 -4.22
C GLU A 69 -7.15 1.03 -2.71
N SER A 70 -7.89 1.91 -2.02
CA SER A 70 -7.72 2.12 -0.57
C SER A 70 -8.00 0.84 0.22
N LYS A 71 -9.07 0.12 -0.14
CA LYS A 71 -9.40 -1.17 0.48
C LYS A 71 -8.30 -2.21 0.21
N MET A 72 -7.84 -2.33 -1.03
CA MET A 72 -6.79 -3.27 -1.42
C MET A 72 -5.49 -3.03 -0.64
N ILE A 73 -5.05 -1.77 -0.49
CA ILE A 73 -3.87 -1.44 0.32
C ILE A 73 -4.06 -1.91 1.77
N PHE A 74 -5.21 -1.61 2.37
CA PHE A 74 -5.51 -2.06 3.73
C PHE A 74 -5.52 -3.59 3.85
N ASP A 75 -6.17 -4.28 2.91
CA ASP A 75 -6.31 -5.73 2.92
C ASP A 75 -4.94 -6.43 2.76
N ILE A 76 -4.04 -5.89 1.93
CA ILE A 76 -2.68 -6.43 1.75
C ILE A 76 -1.83 -6.23 3.01
N TYR A 77 -1.75 -5.01 3.52
CA TYR A 77 -0.75 -4.66 4.54
C TYR A 77 -1.23 -4.94 5.97
N ILE A 78 -2.52 -4.73 6.25
CA ILE A 78 -3.09 -4.89 7.60
C ILE A 78 -3.77 -6.24 7.78
N ARG A 79 -4.59 -6.67 6.80
CA ARG A 79 -5.29 -7.97 6.89
C ARG A 79 -4.48 -9.14 6.38
N ARG A 80 -3.47 -8.88 5.53
CA ARG A 80 -2.65 -9.90 4.88
C ARG A 80 -3.51 -10.86 4.06
N ASP A 81 -4.50 -10.32 3.36
CA ASP A 81 -5.50 -11.10 2.64
C ASP A 81 -4.90 -11.76 1.40
N THR A 82 -4.51 -13.03 1.54
CA THR A 82 -3.89 -13.82 0.46
C THR A 82 -4.87 -14.16 -0.66
N ASN A 83 -6.19 -13.95 -0.47
CA ASN A 83 -7.18 -14.16 -1.52
C ASN A 83 -7.03 -13.14 -2.68
N LEU A 84 -6.32 -12.03 -2.44
CA LEU A 84 -6.05 -11.01 -3.46
C LEU A 84 -4.97 -11.45 -4.48
N ILE A 85 -4.26 -12.55 -4.24
CA ILE A 85 -3.14 -12.98 -5.12
C ILE A 85 -3.61 -13.13 -6.57
N GLU A 86 -4.73 -13.82 -6.81
CA GLU A 86 -5.22 -14.09 -8.16
C GLU A 86 -5.64 -12.80 -8.90
N GLU A 87 -6.28 -11.87 -8.18
CA GLU A 87 -6.66 -10.57 -8.72
C GLU A 87 -5.43 -9.75 -9.12
N LEU A 88 -4.41 -9.70 -8.26
CA LEU A 88 -3.18 -8.96 -8.53
C LEU A 88 -2.33 -9.62 -9.63
N GLU A 89 -2.32 -10.96 -9.71
CA GLU A 89 -1.65 -11.70 -10.79
C GLU A 89 -2.25 -11.33 -12.17
N ARG A 90 -3.57 -11.13 -12.26
CA ARG A 90 -4.23 -10.60 -13.45
C ARG A 90 -3.95 -9.13 -13.68
N ALA A 91 -4.02 -8.30 -12.64
CA ALA A 91 -3.82 -6.86 -12.75
C ALA A 91 -2.43 -6.53 -13.33
N GLN A 92 -1.36 -7.16 -12.81
CA GLN A 92 0.01 -6.87 -13.26
C GLN A 92 0.26 -7.19 -14.74
N MET A 93 -0.56 -8.04 -15.37
CA MET A 93 -0.41 -8.35 -16.80
C MET A 93 -0.72 -7.15 -17.69
N ASN A 94 -1.58 -6.24 -17.21
CA ASN A 94 -2.01 -5.04 -17.94
C ASN A 94 -1.28 -3.77 -17.49
N GLU A 95 -0.42 -3.87 -16.47
CA GLU A 95 0.34 -2.75 -15.92
C GLU A 95 1.75 -2.69 -16.52
N GLN A 96 2.39 -1.51 -16.47
CA GLN A 96 3.76 -1.32 -16.94
C GLN A 96 4.55 -0.43 -15.96
N GLY A 97 5.88 -0.45 -16.10
CA GLY A 97 6.80 0.40 -15.33
C GLY A 97 6.64 0.26 -13.82
N THR A 98 6.71 1.40 -13.12
CA THR A 98 6.62 1.46 -11.65
C THR A 98 5.34 0.86 -11.10
N THR A 99 4.19 1.06 -11.76
CA THR A 99 2.90 0.51 -11.31
C THR A 99 2.96 -1.01 -11.23
N ARG A 100 3.43 -1.64 -12.30
CA ARG A 100 3.63 -3.10 -12.34
C ARG A 100 4.64 -3.56 -11.28
N GLY A 101 5.73 -2.81 -11.11
CA GLY A 101 6.73 -3.07 -10.08
C GLY A 101 6.13 -3.13 -8.67
N LEU A 102 5.27 -2.16 -8.32
CA LEU A 102 4.58 -2.13 -7.02
C LEU A 102 3.60 -3.28 -6.85
N THR A 103 2.85 -3.64 -7.90
CA THR A 103 1.95 -4.80 -7.87
C THR A 103 2.73 -6.11 -7.68
N LEU A 104 3.87 -6.27 -8.34
CA LEU A 104 4.76 -7.41 -8.12
C LEU A 104 5.32 -7.44 -6.69
N TYR A 105 5.72 -6.30 -6.12
CA TYR A 105 6.14 -6.24 -4.72
C TYR A 105 5.01 -6.65 -3.76
N ARG A 106 3.78 -6.19 -4.00
CA ARG A 106 2.59 -6.59 -3.22
C ARG A 106 2.30 -8.09 -3.35
N LEU A 107 2.42 -8.65 -4.55
CA LEU A 107 2.33 -10.10 -4.79
C LEU A 107 3.39 -10.87 -4.03
N ALA A 108 4.63 -10.37 -3.97
CA ALA A 108 5.67 -10.98 -3.16
C ALA A 108 5.29 -11.04 -1.68
N LYS A 109 4.78 -9.92 -1.16
CA LYS A 109 4.34 -9.78 0.24
C LYS A 109 3.20 -10.75 0.58
N LEU A 110 2.18 -10.86 -0.27
CA LEU A 110 1.10 -11.82 -0.09
C LEU A 110 1.56 -13.29 -0.19
N ASN A 111 2.47 -13.60 -1.13
CA ASN A 111 3.00 -14.96 -1.24
C ASN A 111 3.88 -15.33 -0.05
N PHE A 112 4.59 -14.37 0.55
CA PHE A 112 5.28 -14.57 1.81
C PHE A 112 4.30 -14.90 2.94
N PHE A 113 3.19 -14.16 3.06
CA PHE A 113 2.14 -14.47 4.05
C PHE A 113 1.44 -15.81 3.79
N ASN A 114 1.38 -16.25 2.53
CA ASN A 114 0.88 -17.56 2.12
C ASN A 114 1.93 -18.69 2.24
N ASN A 115 3.03 -18.47 2.96
CA ASN A 115 4.15 -19.41 3.12
C ASN A 115 4.77 -19.91 1.80
N ASN A 116 4.65 -19.14 0.73
CA ASN A 116 5.20 -19.44 -0.59
C ASN A 116 6.44 -18.57 -0.89
N ALA A 117 7.53 -18.86 -0.18
CA ALA A 117 8.79 -18.13 -0.28
C ALA A 117 9.36 -18.14 -1.72
N GLN A 118 9.16 -19.24 -2.46
CA GLN A 118 9.65 -19.35 -3.84
C GLN A 118 8.94 -18.34 -4.75
N LYS A 119 7.59 -18.29 -4.73
CA LYS A 119 6.84 -17.29 -5.49
C LYS A 119 7.18 -15.87 -5.01
N ALA A 120 7.31 -15.65 -3.70
CA ALA A 120 7.68 -14.35 -3.16
C ALA A 120 9.01 -13.84 -3.74
N ARG A 121 10.04 -14.70 -3.78
CA ARG A 121 11.34 -14.39 -4.39
C ARG A 121 11.23 -14.14 -5.89
N THR A 122 10.42 -14.93 -6.62
CA THR A 122 10.18 -14.69 -8.06
C THR A 122 9.61 -13.30 -8.31
N TYR A 123 8.61 -12.88 -7.53
CA TYR A 123 8.01 -11.57 -7.67
C TYR A 123 8.96 -10.44 -7.27
N LEU A 124 9.74 -10.60 -6.20
CA LEU A 124 10.75 -9.62 -5.80
C LEU A 124 11.81 -9.40 -6.88
N ASN A 125 12.31 -10.46 -7.52
CA ASN A 125 13.28 -10.32 -8.60
C ASN A 125 12.71 -9.51 -9.78
N ARG A 126 11.46 -9.77 -10.16
CA ARG A 126 10.78 -9.00 -11.22
C ARG A 126 10.51 -7.55 -10.79
N ALA A 127 10.12 -7.34 -9.53
CA ALA A 127 9.89 -6.00 -8.99
C ALA A 127 11.18 -5.18 -8.97
N LYS A 128 12.32 -5.81 -8.66
CA LYS A 128 13.64 -5.15 -8.58
C LYS A 128 13.98 -4.42 -9.88
N GLU A 129 13.81 -5.08 -11.02
CA GLU A 129 14.13 -4.50 -12.34
C GLU A 129 13.28 -3.25 -12.63
N LEU A 130 11.99 -3.29 -12.28
CA LEU A 130 11.05 -2.21 -12.54
C LEU A 130 11.13 -1.06 -11.54
N LEU A 131 11.69 -1.30 -10.35
CA LEU A 131 11.74 -0.34 -9.24
C LEU A 131 13.14 0.22 -8.95
N ALA A 132 14.17 -0.18 -9.72
CA ALA A 132 15.57 0.13 -9.47
C ALA A 132 15.88 1.64 -9.33
N ASN A 133 15.14 2.51 -10.02
CA ASN A 133 15.34 3.97 -9.99
C ASN A 133 14.23 4.69 -9.19
N THR A 134 13.65 4.01 -8.21
CA THR A 134 12.55 4.55 -7.39
C THR A 134 12.91 4.47 -5.91
N ALA A 135 12.14 5.17 -5.07
CA ALA A 135 12.26 5.05 -3.61
C ALA A 135 12.03 3.62 -3.07
N TRP A 136 11.55 2.68 -3.92
CA TRP A 136 11.31 1.29 -3.56
C TRP A 136 12.49 0.35 -3.85
N ALA A 137 13.58 0.85 -4.47
CA ALA A 137 14.73 0.01 -4.80
C ALA A 137 15.31 -0.66 -3.55
N ASP A 138 15.61 0.13 -2.52
CA ASP A 138 16.27 -0.34 -1.29
C ASP A 138 15.42 -1.38 -0.53
N ILE A 139 14.11 -1.18 -0.45
CA ILE A 139 13.21 -2.12 0.25
C ILE A 139 13.07 -3.44 -0.50
N VAL A 140 13.05 -3.42 -1.83
CA VAL A 140 13.02 -4.64 -2.65
C VAL A 140 14.34 -5.40 -2.54
N GLU A 141 15.47 -4.71 -2.60
CA GLU A 141 16.78 -5.34 -2.41
C GLU A 141 16.97 -5.92 -1.02
N SER A 142 16.51 -5.20 0.01
CA SER A 142 16.54 -5.68 1.39
C SER A 142 15.67 -6.92 1.56
N ALA A 143 14.46 -6.94 0.96
CA ALA A 143 13.57 -8.09 0.98
C ALA A 143 14.12 -9.32 0.24
N LEU A 144 14.96 -9.13 -0.80
CA LEU A 144 15.64 -10.24 -1.50
C LEU A 144 16.75 -10.88 -0.65
N LYS A 145 17.40 -10.08 0.20
CA LYS A 145 18.43 -10.53 1.15
C LYS A 145 17.79 -11.19 2.37
N ASP A 146 16.77 -10.55 2.93
CA ASP A 146 16.00 -11.04 4.06
C ASP A 146 14.48 -10.86 3.81
N MET A 147 13.79 -11.97 3.54
CA MET A 147 12.35 -11.97 3.28
C MET A 147 11.52 -11.56 4.50
N SER A 148 12.09 -11.54 5.72
CA SER A 148 11.41 -11.01 6.90
C SER A 148 11.02 -9.54 6.74
N ILE A 149 11.70 -8.80 5.85
CA ILE A 149 11.36 -7.42 5.47
C ILE A 149 9.97 -7.34 4.81
N LEU A 150 9.48 -8.39 4.17
CA LEU A 150 8.09 -8.43 3.66
C LEU A 150 7.07 -8.42 4.80
N ASN A 151 7.46 -8.87 5.99
CA ASN A 151 6.68 -8.76 7.21
C ASN A 151 6.89 -7.42 7.93
N TYR A 152 7.83 -6.59 7.48
CA TYR A 152 8.18 -5.35 8.16
C TYR A 152 6.95 -4.46 8.28
N LYS A 153 6.79 -3.98 9.51
CA LYS A 153 5.60 -3.29 10.00
C LYS A 153 5.63 -1.86 9.57
#